data_AF-E1RJ99-F1
#
_entry.id   AF-E1RJ99-F1
#
_cell.length_a   1.000
_cell.length_b   1.000
_cell.length_c   1.000
_cell.angle_alpha   90.00
_cell.angle_beta   90.00
_cell.angle_gamma   90.00
#
_symmetry.space_group_name_H-M   'P 1'
#
loop_
_entity.id
_entity.type
_entity.pdbx_description
1 polymer ?
#
loop_
_entity_poly.entity_id
_entity_poly.type
_entity_poly.pdbx_seq_one_letter_code
_entity_poly.pdbx_strand_id
1 'polypeptide(L)' 'MKTILRTTQSDNGILVIWLSGDDAESKLFSYEKLVEMNINIGDLLNHPEYYGVTDDGSEVKRTDFCKPELHAKCE' A
#
# COMPACT_ATOMS: atom_id res chain seq x y z
N MET A 1 5.90 2.55 -9.90
CA MET A 1 5.29 2.17 -8.60
C MET A 1 6.14 2.75 -7.48
N LYS A 2 5.50 3.43 -6.53
CA LYS A 2 6.12 4.06 -5.37
C LYS A 2 5.93 3.19 -4.12
N THR A 3 6.97 3.07 -3.32
CA THR A 3 6.95 2.26 -2.09
C THR A 3 6.11 2.93 -1.01
N ILE A 4 5.18 2.19 -0.43
CA ILE A 4 4.43 2.64 0.75
C ILE A 4 5.35 2.57 1.96
N LEU A 5 5.44 3.68 2.69
CA LEU A 5 6.24 3.80 3.92
C LEU A 5 5.43 3.39 5.14
N ARG A 6 4.15 3.79 5.17
CA ARG A 6 3.25 3.56 6.30
C ARG A 6 1.80 3.66 5.87
N THR A 7 0.95 2.90 6.55
CA THR A 7 -0.50 3.02 6.48
C THR A 7 -1.07 3.28 7.86
N THR A 8 -2.22 3.96 7.93
CA THR A 8 -2.91 4.22 9.19
C THR A 8 -4.41 4.18 8.96
N GLN A 9 -5.11 3.44 9.82
CA GLN A 9 -6.55 3.35 9.78
C GLN A 9 -7.19 4.68 10.20
N SER A 10 -8.26 5.05 9.50
CA SER A 10 -9.11 6.21 9.79
C SER A 10 -10.58 5.79 9.71
N ASP A 11 -11.48 6.65 10.17
CA ASP A 11 -12.92 6.38 10.22
C ASP A 11 -13.50 6.08 8.82
N ASN A 12 -12.98 6.74 7.78
CA ASN A 12 -13.51 6.65 6.42
C ASN A 12 -12.61 5.87 5.44
N GLY A 13 -11.53 5.25 5.91
CA GLY A 13 -10.61 4.52 5.04
C GLY A 13 -9.21 4.36 5.63
N ILE A 14 -8.23 4.17 4.75
CA ILE A 14 -6.83 4.00 5.10
C ILE A 14 -6.02 5.18 4.56
N LEU A 15 -5.34 5.90 5.45
CA LEU A 15 -4.34 6.89 5.06
C LEU A 15 -3.07 6.13 4.66
N VAL A 16 -2.66 6.29 3.40
CA VAL A 16 -1.45 5.69 2.85
C VAL A 16 -0.41 6.79 2.66
N ILE A 17 0.81 6.54 3.13
CA ILE A 17 1.95 7.44 3.03
C ILE A 17 3.03 6.74 2.20
N TRP A 18 3.54 7.38 1.16
CA TRP A 18 4.56 6.82 0.27
C TRP A 18 5.65 7.85 -0.06
N LEU A 19 6.80 7.35 -0.52
CA LEU A 19 7.91 8.19 -0.96
C LEU A 19 7.71 8.64 -2.43
N SER A 20 7.85 9.93 -2.69
CA SER A 20 7.75 10.56 -4.01
C SER A 20 8.97 11.45 -4.23
N GLY A 21 10.02 10.88 -4.84
CA GLY A 21 11.33 11.55 -4.88
C GLY A 21 11.95 11.60 -3.48
N ASP A 22 12.26 12.82 -3.02
CA ASP A 22 12.80 13.06 -1.67
C ASP A 22 11.71 13.40 -0.64
N ASP A 23 10.45 13.53 -1.07
CA ASP A 23 9.33 13.94 -0.24
C ASP A 23 8.40 12.78 0.11
N ALA A 24 7.71 12.89 1.25
CA ALA A 24 6.64 11.99 1.63
C ALA A 24 5.28 12.57 1.20
N GLU A 25 4.54 11.82 0.39
CA GLU A 25 3.17 12.14 0.03
C GLU A 25 2.18 11.26 0.80
N SER A 26 0.95 11.73 0.94
CA SER A 26 -0.10 10.95 1.59
C SER A 26 -1.46 11.14 0.94
N LYS A 27 -2.30 10.10 1.02
CA LYS A 27 -3.68 10.13 0.51
C LYS A 27 -4.55 9.16 1.27
N LEU A 28 -5.79 9.59 1.52
CA LEU A 28 -6.82 8.74 2.09
C LEU A 28 -7.49 7.93 0.98
N PHE A 29 -7.46 6.61 1.12
CA PHE A 29 -8.21 5.68 0.27
C PHE A 29 -9.42 5.18 1.04
N SER A 30 -10.63 5.39 0.51
CA SER A 30 -11.85 4.90 1.13
C SER A 30 -11.88 3.36 1.14
N TYR A 31 -12.59 2.78 2.11
CA TYR A 31 -12.78 1.32 2.15
C TYR A 31 -13.43 0.78 0.88
N GLU A 32 -14.43 1.48 0.34
CA GLU A 32 -15.09 1.15 -0.93
C GLU A 32 -14.08 1.05 -2.07
N LYS A 33 -13.23 2.07 -2.24
CA LYS A 33 -12.21 2.09 -3.29
C LYS A 33 -11.17 0.97 -3.10
N LEU A 34 -10.78 0.69 -1.85
CA LEU A 34 -9.84 -0.41 -1.56
C LEU A 34 -10.45 -1.78 -1.91
N VAL A 35 -11.74 -1.97 -1.67
CA VAL A 35 -12.48 -3.18 -2.05
C VAL A 35 -12.57 -3.30 -3.58
N GLU A 36 -12.90 -2.22 -4.30
CA GLU A 36 -12.92 -2.20 -5.76
C GLU A 36 -11.55 -2.57 -6.37
N MET A 37 -10.47 -2.14 -5.73
CA MET A 37 -9.10 -2.48 -6.13
C MET A 37 -8.65 -3.89 -5.69
N ASN A 38 -9.54 -4.69 -5.07
CA ASN A 38 -9.24 -6.01 -4.50
C ASN A 38 -8.08 -6.01 -3.49
N ILE A 39 -8.00 -4.96 -2.67
CA ILE A 39 -6.96 -4.82 -1.65
C ILE A 39 -7.43 -5.44 -0.33
N ASN A 40 -6.62 -6.36 0.20
CA ASN A 40 -6.79 -6.83 1.57
C ASN A 40 -6.35 -5.72 2.55
N ILE A 41 -7.32 -5.13 3.25
CA ILE A 41 -7.08 -4.05 4.21
C ILE A 41 -6.21 -4.51 5.38
N GLY A 42 -6.40 -5.75 5.85
CA GLY A 42 -5.60 -6.31 6.94
C GLY A 42 -4.13 -6.42 6.55
N ASP A 43 -3.85 -6.89 5.34
CA ASP A 43 -2.48 -6.98 4.83
C ASP A 43 -1.91 -5.59 4.57
N LEU A 44 -2.68 -4.65 4.01
CA LEU A 44 -2.23 -3.27 3.78
C LEU A 44 -1.84 -2.55 5.08
N LEU A 45 -2.51 -2.87 6.19
CA LEU A 45 -2.23 -2.29 7.52
C LEU A 45 -1.03 -2.95 8.21
N ASN A 46 -0.92 -4.28 8.14
CA ASN A 46 0.11 -5.03 8.86
C ASN A 46 1.41 -5.24 8.05
N HIS A 47 1.29 -5.21 6.72
CA HIS A 47 2.34 -5.46 5.74
C HIS A 47 2.28 -4.44 4.58
N PRO A 48 2.38 -3.13 4.86
CA PRO A 48 2.35 -2.10 3.82
C PRO A 48 3.42 -2.29 2.73
N GLU A 49 4.53 -2.95 3.05
CA GLU A 49 5.61 -3.31 2.15
C GLU A 49 5.22 -4.30 1.04
N TYR A 50 4.07 -4.99 1.18
CA TYR A 50 3.52 -5.89 0.16
C TYR A 50 2.82 -5.12 -0.97
N TYR A 51 2.64 -3.82 -0.78
CA TYR A 51 1.89 -2.95 -1.64
C TYR A 51 2.73 -1.77 -2.11
N GLY A 52 2.32 -1.19 -3.22
CA GLY A 52 2.84 0.08 -3.73
C GLY A 52 1.71 0.96 -4.23
N VAL A 53 2.03 2.22 -4.44
CA VAL A 53 1.14 3.19 -5.08
C VAL A 53 1.57 3.37 -6.54
N THR A 54 0.62 3.55 -7.45
CA THR A 54 0.91 3.92 -8.85
C THR A 54 1.66 5.26 -8.92
N ASP A 55 2.40 5.49 -10.01
CA ASP A 55 3.28 6.67 -10.10
C ASP A 55 2.51 8.00 -10.03
N ASP A 56 1.24 7.99 -10.41
CA ASP A 56 0.28 9.09 -10.33
C ASP A 56 -0.44 9.21 -8.98
N GLY A 57 -0.17 8.34 -8.00
CA GLY A 57 -0.80 8.39 -6.68
C GLY A 57 -2.27 7.97 -6.65
N SER A 58 -2.80 7.38 -7.73
CA SER A 58 -4.24 7.16 -7.90
C SER A 58 -4.74 5.83 -7.34
N GLU A 59 -3.89 4.80 -7.32
CA GLU A 59 -4.24 3.43 -6.98
C GLU A 59 -3.20 2.77 -6.06
N VAL A 60 -3.68 1.84 -5.23
CA VAL A 60 -2.84 0.91 -4.46
C VAL A 60 -2.83 -0.43 -5.18
N LYS A 61 -1.66 -1.07 -5.32
CA LYS A 61 -1.52 -2.40 -5.93
C LYS A 61 -0.59 -3.28 -5.12
N ARG A 62 -0.87 -4.58 -5.09
CA ARG A 62 0.07 -5.58 -4.56
C ARG A 62 1.32 -5.65 -5.44
N THR A 63 2.48 -5.69 -4.80
CA THR A 63 3.80 -5.73 -5.44
C THR A 63 4.62 -6.95 -5.03
N ASP A 64 4.18 -7.68 -4.01
CA ASP A 64 4.80 -8.92 -3.51
C ASP A 64 4.84 -10.06 -4.55
N PHE A 65 3.91 -10.09 -5.51
CA PHE A 65 3.97 -11.01 -6.66
C PHE A 65 5.25 -10.83 -7.51
N CYS A 66 5.86 -9.64 -7.47
CA CYS A 66 7.08 -9.34 -8.23
C CYS A 66 8.38 -9.61 -7.44
N LYS A 67 8.30 -9.97 -6.15
CA LYS A 67 9.47 -10.25 -5.30
C LYS A 67 9.23 -11.42 -4.34
N PRO A 68 8.96 -12.65 -4.84
CA PRO A 68 8.69 -13.83 -4.01
C PRO A 68 9.79 -14.12 -2.98
N GLU A 69 11.03 -13.70 -3.26
CA GLU A 69 12.21 -13.78 -2.38
C GLU A 69 12.13 -12.97 -1.09
N LEU A 70 11.29 -11.92 -1.01
CA LEU A 70 11.05 -11.17 0.23
C LEU A 70 10.03 -11.87 1.17
N HIS A 71 9.38 -12.94 0.70
CA HIS A 71 8.31 -13.65 1.40
C HIS A 71 8.60 -15.13 1.61
N ALA A 72 9.71 -15.64 1.07
CA ALA A 72 10.26 -16.91 1.50
C ALA A 72 10.70 -16.72 2.97
N LYS A 73 9.95 -17.30 3.90
CA LYS A 73 10.38 -17.45 5.28
C LYS A 73 11.83 -17.93 5.27
N CYS A 74 12.71 -17.23 5.98
CA CYS A 74 13.97 -17.84 6.40
C CYS A 74 13.61 -19.09 7.21
N GLU A 75 13.94 -20.26 6.67
CA GLU A 75 13.99 -21.50 7.47
C GLU A 75 15.07 -21.41 8.54
#